data_AF-A0A7W1PR37-F1
#
_entry.id   AF-A0A7W1PR37-F1
#
_cell.length_a   1.000
_cell.length_b   1.000
_cell.length_c   1.000
_cell.angle_alpha   90.00
_cell.angle_beta   90.00
_cell.angle_gamma   90.00
#
_symmetry.space_group_name_H-M   'P 1'
#
loop_
_entity.id
_entity.type
_entity.pdbx_description
1 polymer ?
#
loop_
_entity_poly.entity_id
_entity_poly.type
_entity_poly.pdbx_seq_one_letter_code
_entity_poly.pdbx_strand_id
1 'polypeptide(L)'
;MFRDRFWLSILLTIPTLIWGHMLPRVFGYSPPAVPGARWIAPVLGTAVFLYGGWPFVQGAVRELRDRLPGMMTLIALAIGVAFVFSAAVTVGYPGMPLWEELATLVTIMLLGHWIEMRSISQAQGALAELAKLLPNTAVRVVGEGAEERV
;
A
#
# COMPACT_ATOMS: atom_id res chain seq x y z
N MET A 1 -9.60 0.98 -5.07
CA MET A 1 -8.97 -0.21 -4.46
C MET A 1 -7.97 0.14 -3.36
N PHE A 2 -6.84 0.82 -3.64
CA PHE A 2 -5.88 1.16 -2.57
C PHE A 2 -6.39 2.19 -1.57
N ARG A 3 -7.23 3.15 -1.99
CA ARG A 3 -7.91 4.09 -1.08
C ARG A 3 -8.74 3.37 -0.02
N ASP A 4 -9.62 2.45 -0.43
CA ASP A 4 -10.52 1.75 0.49
C ASP A 4 -9.75 0.78 1.39
N ARG A 5 -8.69 0.15 0.84
CA ARG A 5 -7.77 -0.68 1.62
C ARG A 5 -7.00 0.15 2.65
N PHE A 6 -6.50 1.32 2.27
CA PHE A 6 -5.83 2.24 3.19
C PHE A 6 -6.73 2.65 4.35
N TRP A 7 -7.99 3.06 4.09
CA TRP A 7 -8.90 3.48 5.15
C TRP A 7 -9.31 2.35 6.09
N LEU A 8 -9.43 1.11 5.60
CA LEU A 8 -9.65 -0.02 6.50
C LEU A 8 -8.37 -0.37 7.27
N SER A 9 -7.21 -0.38 6.62
CA SER A 9 -5.93 -0.68 7.27
C SER A 9 -5.59 0.35 8.34
N ILE A 10 -5.79 1.65 8.11
CA ILE A 10 -5.55 2.68 9.13
C ILE A 10 -6.50 2.51 10.32
N LEU A 11 -7.76 2.16 10.09
CA LEU A 11 -8.73 1.89 11.15
C LEU A 11 -8.29 0.71 12.02
N LEU A 12 -7.65 -0.31 11.45
CA LEU A 12 -7.12 -1.46 12.17
C LEU A 12 -5.75 -1.19 12.82
N THR A 13 -4.90 -0.38 12.17
CA THR A 13 -3.55 -0.03 12.67
C THR A 13 -3.64 0.86 13.91
N ILE A 14 -4.60 1.79 13.99
CA ILE A 14 -4.72 2.70 15.13
C ILE A 14 -4.89 1.93 16.46
N PRO A 15 -5.86 1.01 16.62
CA PRO A 15 -5.97 0.23 17.85
C PRO A 15 -4.75 -0.67 18.08
N THR A 16 -4.15 -1.20 17.01
CA THR A 16 -2.90 -2.00 17.11
C THR A 16 -1.78 -1.19 17.77
N LEU A 17 -1.65 0.10 17.41
CA LEU A 17 -0.66 1.01 18.00
C LEU A 17 -1.00 1.39 19.44
N ILE A 18 -2.28 1.59 19.76
CA ILE A 18 -2.70 2.02 21.11
C ILE A 18 -2.39 0.95 22.17
N TRP A 19 -2.64 -0.32 21.83
CA TRP A 19 -2.34 -1.48 22.68
C TRP A 19 -0.96 -2.08 22.44
N GLY A 20 -0.20 -1.45 21.55
CA GLY A 20 1.14 -1.81 21.22
C GLY A 20 2.18 -1.38 22.25
N HIS A 21 3.45 -1.41 21.88
CA HIS A 21 4.58 -0.95 22.66
C HIS A 21 5.11 0.41 22.18
N MET A 22 4.92 0.78 20.91
CA MET A 22 5.44 2.04 20.37
C MET A 22 4.77 3.27 21.01
N LEU A 23 3.44 3.39 20.95
CA LEU A 23 2.74 4.56 21.49
C LEU A 23 2.90 4.68 23.02
N PRO A 24 2.72 3.61 23.82
CA PRO A 24 2.99 3.67 25.25
C PRO A 24 4.40 4.14 25.60
N ARG A 25 5.42 3.69 24.87
CA ARG A 25 6.82 4.12 25.10
C ARG A 25 7.03 5.59 24.73
N VAL A 26 6.47 6.04 23.61
CA VAL A 26 6.65 7.42 23.13
C VAL A 26 5.90 8.42 24.01
N PHE A 27 4.67 8.11 24.40
CA PHE A 27 3.80 9.03 25.14
C PHE A 27 3.77 8.78 26.65
N GLY A 28 4.46 7.74 27.15
CA GLY A 28 4.59 7.45 28.58
C GLY A 28 3.29 7.03 29.28
N TYR A 29 2.30 6.53 28.54
CA TYR A 29 1.04 6.03 29.11
C TYR A 29 1.04 4.50 29.22
N SER A 30 0.19 3.96 30.08
CA SER A 30 -0.09 2.52 30.12
C SER A 30 -1.36 2.21 29.33
N PRO A 31 -1.35 1.23 28.41
CA PRO A 31 -2.54 0.84 27.66
C PRO A 31 -3.72 0.54 28.58
N PRO A 32 -4.96 0.88 28.18
CA PRO A 32 -6.14 0.51 28.94
C PRO A 32 -6.19 -1.00 29.18
N ALA A 33 -6.31 -1.39 30.45
CA ALA A 33 -6.40 -2.78 30.86
C ALA A 33 -7.77 -3.35 30.44
N VAL A 34 -7.80 -4.01 29.29
CA VAL A 34 -9.00 -4.70 28.79
C VAL A 34 -8.79 -6.22 28.83
N PRO A 35 -9.83 -7.01 29.19
CA PRO A 35 -9.76 -8.46 29.08
C PRO A 35 -9.36 -8.88 27.67
N GLY A 36 -8.29 -9.65 27.55
CA GLY A 36 -7.80 -10.11 26.24
C GLY A 36 -6.93 -9.11 25.47
N ALA A 37 -6.47 -8.02 26.08
CA ALA A 37 -5.59 -7.02 25.44
C ALA A 37 -4.41 -7.63 24.67
N ARG A 38 -3.83 -8.72 25.19
CA ARG A 38 -2.71 -9.47 24.56
C ARG A 38 -3.02 -9.99 23.15
N TRP A 39 -4.29 -10.17 22.80
CA TRP A 39 -4.72 -10.69 21.50
C TRP A 39 -5.09 -9.59 20.51
N ILE A 40 -5.20 -8.33 20.95
CA ILE A 40 -5.57 -7.20 20.08
C ILE A 40 -4.55 -7.05 18.95
N ALA A 41 -3.27 -6.90 19.29
CA ALA A 41 -2.23 -6.72 18.27
C ALA A 41 -2.08 -7.93 17.33
N PRO A 42 -2.04 -9.19 17.80
CA PRO A 42 -2.03 -10.36 16.91
C PRO A 42 -3.23 -10.44 15.96
N VAL A 43 -4.45 -10.23 16.46
CA VAL A 43 -5.67 -10.36 15.65
C VAL A 43 -5.76 -9.24 14.61
N LEU A 44 -5.57 -7.99 15.04
CA LEU A 44 -5.64 -6.84 14.15
C LEU A 44 -4.46 -6.81 13.17
N GLY A 45 -3.25 -7.11 13.63
CA GLY A 45 -2.07 -7.24 12.77
C GLY A 45 -2.24 -8.31 11.70
N THR A 46 -2.84 -9.46 12.06
CA THR A 46 -3.19 -10.51 11.09
C THR A 46 -4.23 -10.03 10.08
N ALA A 47 -5.27 -9.32 10.52
CA ALA A 47 -6.27 -8.75 9.62
C ALA A 47 -5.64 -7.73 8.65
N VAL A 48 -4.74 -6.88 9.14
CA VAL A 48 -3.99 -5.92 8.31
C VAL A 48 -3.10 -6.64 7.31
N PHE A 49 -2.38 -7.69 7.71
CA PHE A 49 -1.56 -8.51 6.81
C PHE A 49 -2.40 -9.14 5.69
N LEU A 50 -3.49 -9.83 6.05
CA LEU A 50 -4.31 -10.58 5.10
C LEU A 50 -5.10 -9.69 4.14
N TYR A 51 -5.56 -8.52 4.60
CA TYR A 51 -6.36 -7.62 3.77
C TYR A 51 -5.52 -6.51 3.12
N GLY A 52 -4.81 -5.75 3.96
CA GLY A 52 -3.99 -4.62 3.52
C GLY A 52 -2.68 -5.06 2.85
N GLY A 53 -2.08 -6.14 3.35
CA GLY A 53 -0.83 -6.70 2.82
C GLY A 53 -0.98 -7.50 1.52
N TRP A 54 -2.19 -7.97 1.22
CA TRP A 54 -2.47 -8.82 0.06
C TRP A 54 -2.00 -8.30 -1.31
N PRO A 55 -2.19 -7.00 -1.68
CA PRO A 55 -1.71 -6.51 -2.97
C PRO A 55 -0.20 -6.67 -3.12
N PHE A 56 0.58 -6.46 -2.05
CA PHE A 56 2.04 -6.58 -2.04
C PHE A 56 2.47 -8.03 -2.24
N VAL A 57 1.83 -8.97 -1.54
CA VAL A 57 2.10 -10.40 -1.72
C VAL A 57 1.77 -10.86 -3.13
N GLN A 58 0.60 -10.47 -3.67
CA GLN A 58 0.24 -10.78 -5.06
C GLN A 58 1.20 -10.15 -6.08
N GLY A 59 1.67 -8.92 -5.83
CA GLY A 59 2.67 -8.26 -6.66
C GLY A 59 4.02 -8.96 -6.63
N ALA A 60 4.49 -9.35 -5.45
CA ALA A 60 5.73 -10.09 -5.26
C ALA A 60 5.72 -11.43 -6.00
N VAL A 61 4.61 -12.17 -5.95
CA VAL A 61 4.50 -13.44 -6.71
C VAL A 61 4.65 -13.22 -8.21
N ARG A 62 4.10 -12.12 -8.75
CA ARG A 62 4.28 -11.77 -10.17
C ARG A 62 5.72 -11.37 -10.48
N GLU A 63 6.29 -10.43 -9.72
CA GLU A 63 7.67 -9.97 -9.88
C GLU A 63 8.68 -11.13 -9.81
N LEU A 64 8.48 -12.06 -8.87
CA LEU A 64 9.36 -13.21 -8.69
C LEU A 64 9.21 -14.22 -9.83
N ARG A 65 7.99 -14.43 -10.34
CA ARG A 65 7.73 -15.27 -11.53
C ARG A 65 8.40 -14.69 -12.78
N ASP A 66 8.35 -13.37 -12.92
CA ASP A 66 8.93 -12.65 -14.05
C ASP A 66 10.44 -12.41 -13.88
N ARG A 67 11.02 -12.85 -12.76
CA ARG A 67 12.44 -12.70 -12.38
C ARG A 67 12.91 -11.23 -12.34
N LEU A 68 12.00 -10.33 -12.01
CA LEU A 68 12.24 -8.90 -11.90
C LEU A 68 11.80 -8.42 -10.50
N PRO A 69 12.56 -8.76 -9.44
CA PRO A 69 12.22 -8.36 -8.09
C PRO A 69 12.24 -6.83 -7.97
N GLY A 70 11.15 -6.26 -7.45
CA GLY A 70 10.98 -4.83 -7.31
C GLY A 70 10.42 -4.45 -5.95
N MET A 71 9.69 -3.34 -5.92
CA MET A 71 9.14 -2.78 -4.70
C MET A 71 8.12 -3.72 -4.04
N MET A 72 7.31 -4.45 -4.82
CA MET A 72 6.29 -5.33 -4.23
C MET A 72 6.94 -6.52 -3.52
N THR A 73 8.00 -7.08 -4.10
CA THR A 73 8.79 -8.17 -3.51
C THR A 73 9.44 -7.77 -2.20
N LEU A 74 10.07 -6.58 -2.15
CA LEU A 74 10.71 -6.07 -0.92
C LEU A 74 9.70 -5.88 0.21
N ILE A 75 8.56 -5.26 -0.09
CA ILE A 75 7.50 -5.04 0.91
C ILE A 75 6.94 -6.39 1.38
N ALA A 76 6.60 -7.28 0.45
CA ALA A 76 6.04 -8.60 0.77
C ALA A 76 6.97 -9.42 1.65
N LEU A 77 8.28 -9.37 1.39
CA LEU A 77 9.29 -10.02 2.23
C LEU A 77 9.30 -9.43 3.65
N ALA A 78 9.35 -8.09 3.77
CA ALA A 78 9.38 -7.42 5.07
C ALA A 78 8.13 -7.75 5.91
N ILE A 79 6.93 -7.62 5.33
CA ILE A 79 5.68 -7.92 6.05
C ILE A 79 5.54 -9.43 6.32
N GLY A 80 6.05 -10.29 5.44
CA GLY A 80 6.03 -11.74 5.63
C GLY A 80 6.93 -12.20 6.77
N VAL A 81 8.16 -11.69 6.83
CA VAL A 81 9.09 -11.95 7.94
C VAL A 81 8.52 -11.43 9.25
N ALA A 82 8.02 -10.19 9.26
CA ALA A 82 7.39 -9.61 10.45
C ALA A 82 6.19 -10.45 10.92
N PHE A 83 5.34 -10.92 10.01
CA PHE A 83 4.18 -11.75 10.33
C PHE A 83 4.60 -13.08 10.96
N VAL A 84 5.48 -13.83 10.29
CA VAL A 84 5.90 -15.16 10.75
C VAL A 84 6.63 -15.07 12.09
N PHE A 85 7.53 -14.09 12.26
CA PHE A 85 8.23 -13.89 13.52
C PHE A 85 7.26 -13.50 14.65
N SER A 86 6.33 -12.58 14.40
CA SER A 86 5.34 -12.18 15.40
C SER A 86 4.40 -13.30 15.78
N ALA A 87 3.99 -14.14 14.83
CA ALA A 87 3.21 -15.35 15.07
C ALA A 87 3.98 -16.33 15.95
N ALA A 88 5.27 -16.57 15.65
CA ALA A 88 6.13 -17.43 16.47
C ALA A 88 6.26 -16.92 17.91
N VAL A 89 6.48 -15.62 18.09
CA VAL A 89 6.55 -14.99 19.43
C VAL A 89 5.21 -15.12 20.17
N THR A 90 4.09 -14.95 19.47
CA THR A 90 2.75 -15.06 20.05
C THR A 90 2.45 -16.47 20.57
N VAL A 91 3.04 -17.52 19.96
CA VAL A 91 2.89 -18.91 20.41
C VAL A 91 3.94 -19.36 21.43
N GLY A 92 4.85 -18.47 21.86
CA GLY A 92 5.80 -18.72 22.94
C GLY A 92 7.29 -18.65 22.56
N TYR A 93 7.63 -18.26 21.33
CA TYR A 93 9.03 -18.00 20.98
C TYR A 93 9.55 -16.74 21.72
N PRO A 94 10.79 -16.74 22.25
CA PRO A 94 11.33 -15.59 22.94
C PRO A 94 11.57 -14.42 21.97
N GLY A 95 10.97 -13.27 22.27
CA GLY A 95 11.16 -12.06 21.49
C GLY A 95 10.06 -11.03 21.74
N MET A 96 10.19 -9.88 21.10
CA MET A 96 9.14 -8.87 21.03
C MET A 96 8.42 -9.03 19.69
N PRO A 97 7.09 -9.24 19.67
CA PRO A 97 6.38 -9.38 18.41
C PRO A 97 6.38 -8.04 17.66
N LEU A 98 6.37 -8.13 16.33
CA LEU A 98 6.44 -6.99 15.41
C LEU A 98 5.07 -6.68 14.77
N TRP A 99 3.98 -6.91 15.53
CA TRP A 99 2.61 -6.71 15.02
C TRP A 99 2.34 -5.25 14.65
N GLU A 100 2.92 -4.32 15.39
CA GLU A 100 2.77 -2.87 15.16
C GLU A 100 3.57 -2.40 13.96
N GLU A 101 4.81 -2.87 13.83
CA GLU A 101 5.70 -2.59 12.71
C GLU A 101 5.09 -3.13 11.42
N LEU A 102 4.53 -4.34 11.46
CA LEU A 102 3.78 -4.90 10.35
C LEU A 102 2.59 -4.00 9.99
N ALA A 103 1.75 -3.65 10.97
CA ALA A 103 0.54 -2.91 10.72
C ALA A 103 0.82 -1.48 10.21
N THR A 104 1.85 -0.83 10.73
CA THR A 104 2.28 0.50 10.29
C THR A 104 2.94 0.46 8.91
N LEU A 105 3.82 -0.50 8.66
CA LEU A 105 4.47 -0.67 7.36
C LEU A 105 3.42 -0.90 6.27
N VAL A 106 2.49 -1.83 6.45
CA VAL A 106 1.40 -2.06 5.48
C VAL A 106 0.59 -0.78 5.24
N THR A 107 0.18 -0.08 6.28
CA THR A 107 -0.65 1.13 6.16
C THR A 107 0.08 2.28 5.46
N ILE A 108 1.35 2.51 5.78
CA ILE A 108 2.16 3.55 5.11
C ILE A 108 2.42 3.17 3.65
N MET A 109 2.71 1.90 3.35
CA MET A 109 2.94 1.48 1.96
C MET A 109 1.67 1.58 1.10
N LEU A 110 0.50 1.30 1.68
CA LEU A 110 -0.80 1.52 1.01
C LEU A 110 -1.04 3.01 0.75
N LEU A 111 -0.71 3.89 1.70
CA LEU A 111 -0.79 5.33 1.51
C LEU A 111 0.12 5.80 0.37
N GLY A 112 1.38 5.35 0.36
CA GLY A 112 2.36 5.68 -0.68
C GLY A 112 1.86 5.31 -2.06
N HIS A 113 1.41 4.06 -2.24
CA HIS A 113 0.85 3.60 -3.51
C HIS A 113 -0.41 4.35 -3.92
N TRP A 114 -1.26 4.71 -2.95
CA TRP A 114 -2.44 5.51 -3.24
C TRP A 114 -2.06 6.90 -3.76
N ILE A 115 -1.10 7.57 -3.12
CA ILE A 115 -0.59 8.87 -3.56
C ILE A 115 0.06 8.75 -4.95
N GLU A 116 0.88 7.73 -5.16
CA GLU A 116 1.56 7.47 -6.44
C GLU A 116 0.55 7.34 -7.60
N MET A 117 -0.46 6.48 -7.47
CA MET A 117 -1.46 6.32 -8.52
C MET A 117 -2.31 7.58 -8.72
N ARG A 118 -2.60 8.34 -7.67
CA ARG A 118 -3.31 9.62 -7.79
C ARG A 118 -2.51 10.59 -8.65
N SER A 119 -1.21 10.71 -8.40
CA SER A 119 -0.30 11.56 -9.18
C SER A 119 -0.22 11.13 -10.65
N ILE A 120 -0.10 9.82 -10.91
CA ILE A 120 -0.07 9.28 -12.29
C ILE A 120 -1.37 9.57 -13.04
N SER A 121 -2.52 9.33 -12.40
CA SER A 121 -3.83 9.54 -13.03
C SER A 121 -4.07 11.00 -13.42
N GLN A 122 -3.59 11.95 -12.61
CA GLN A 122 -3.69 13.38 -12.92
C GLN A 122 -2.84 13.76 -14.15
N ALA A 123 -1.62 13.23 -14.24
CA ALA A 123 -0.74 13.49 -15.38
C ALA A 123 -1.32 12.93 -16.69
N GLN A 124 -1.88 11.72 -16.66
CA GLN A 124 -2.53 11.10 -17.82
C GLN A 124 -3.76 11.90 -18.29
N GLY A 125 -4.56 12.42 -17.35
CA GLY A 125 -5.70 13.27 -17.68
C GLY A 125 -5.30 14.56 -18.40
N ALA A 126 -4.24 15.23 -17.92
CA ALA A 126 -3.72 16.44 -18.57
C ALA A 126 -3.20 16.15 -19.99
N LEU A 127 -2.51 15.02 -20.18
CA LEU A 127 -2.05 14.60 -21.51
C LEU A 127 -3.22 14.30 -22.45
N ALA A 128 -4.30 13.71 -21.95
CA ALA A 128 -5.51 13.46 -22.73
C ALA A 128 -6.20 14.77 -23.16
N GLU A 129 -6.20 15.81 -22.32
CA GLU A 129 -6.73 17.12 -22.72
C GLU A 129 -5.87 17.81 -23.79
N LEU A 130 -4.53 17.69 -23.70
CA LEU A 130 -3.64 18.17 -24.77
C LEU A 130 -3.86 17.42 -26.08
N ALA A 131 -4.10 16.11 -26.02
CA ALA A 131 -4.38 15.30 -27.21
C ALA A 131 -5.68 15.73 -27.92
N LYS A 132 -6.68 16.24 -27.20
CA LYS A 132 -7.91 16.78 -27.80
C LYS A 132 -7.69 18.08 -28.59
N LEU A 133 -6.63 18.83 -28.27
CA LEU A 133 -6.27 20.05 -28.97
C LEU A 133 -5.46 19.78 -30.26
N LEU A 134 -4.98 18.55 -30.46
CA LEU A 134 -4.33 18.18 -31.71
C LEU A 134 -5.38 18.14 -32.84
N PRO A 135 -5.20 18.95 -33.90
CA PRO A 135 -6.13 18.94 -35.01
C PRO A 135 -6.10 17.58 -35.70
N ASN A 136 -7.27 16.95 -35.81
CA ASN A 136 -7.44 15.66 -36.50
C ASN A 136 -7.56 15.81 -38.03
N THR A 137 -7.46 17.04 -38.52
CA THR A 137 -7.56 17.39 -39.94
C THR A 137 -6.34 18.19 -40.36
N ALA A 138 -5.71 17.75 -41.43
CA ALA A 138 -4.67 18.46 -42.14
C ALA A 138 -5.23 19.13 -43.40
N VAL A 139 -4.56 20.16 -43.88
CA VAL A 139 -4.79 20.70 -45.22
C VAL A 139 -3.64 20.21 -46.09
N ARG A 140 -3.96 19.40 -47.10
CA ARG A 140 -3.00 18.90 -48.08
C ARG A 140 -2.97 19.87 -49.26
N VAL A 141 -1.79 20.43 -49.53
CA VAL A 141 -1.57 21.32 -50.68
C VAL A 141 -1.21 20.47 -51.90
N VAL A 142 -1.97 20.61 -52.98
CA VAL A 142 -1.79 19.91 -54.25
C VAL A 142 -1.56 20.94 -55.36
N GLY A 143 -0.32 21.05 -55.84
CA GLY A 143 0.04 21.95 -56.95
C GLY A 143 -0.05 23.45 -56.63
N GLU A 144 -0.20 24.30 -57.66
CA GLU A 144 -0.29 25.77 -57.54
C GLU A 144 -1.66 26.25 -57.00
N GLY A 145 -2.07 25.75 -55.83
CA GLY A 145 -3.16 26.35 -55.03
C GLY A 145 -4.41 25.51 -54.78
N ALA A 146 -4.43 24.20 -55.11
CA ALA A 146 -5.52 23.34 -54.69
C ALA A 146 -5.27 22.83 -53.25
N GLU A 147 -6.19 23.13 -52.33
CA GLU A 147 -6.14 22.66 -50.95
C GLU A 147 -7.25 21.64 -50.71
N GLU A 148 -6.90 20.46 -50.20
CA GLU A 148 -7.85 19.41 -49.80
C GLU A 148 -7.74 19.17 -48.29
N ARG A 149 -8.86 19.18 -47.57
CA ARG A 149 -8.89 18.83 -46.14
C ARG A 149 -8.88 17.31 -46.00
N VAL A 150 -7.91 16.78 -45.26
CA VAL A 150 -7.71 15.34 -45.03
C VAL A 150 -7.65 15.04 -43.54
#